data_AF-A0A7C4EBI2-F1
#
_entry.id   AF-A0A7C4EBI2-F1
#
_cell.length_a   1.000
_cell.length_b   1.000
_cell.length_c   1.000
_cell.angle_alpha   90.00
_cell.angle_beta   90.00
_cell.angle_gamma   90.00
#
_symmetry.space_group_name_H-M   'P 1'
#
loop_
_entity.id
_entity.type
_entity.pdbx_description
1 polymer ?
#
loop_
_entity_poly.entity_id
_entity_poly.type
_entity_poly.pdbx_seq_one_letter_code
_entity_poly.pdbx_strand_id
1 'polypeptide(L)'
;MSKPTHVPSPTPETGPISRPQRTGPNARTIARVFFGFFLLAGLVACVLMFPSLWRALAARGWEKTPCTIISSEVKAHHGSDSTTYSIEVRYAYEVFGNRYESDRYRATRVSSSGRAAKDAVVARLRPGTKAICYVNPADPSEAVLDNSIGLDVLFGLIPLAFLAVGGGGLYFSLRRREASQGVAPQRQLAPPLVPSARNRPAGRSTLKPGQSRLARLILTAVFTVFWNGIVLVFVLTSLWGSMPSCASYGMLLFIVPFIIVGVVLIGALLREILGLLNPQATVTVSPETARLGDTVEVQWEMRGRTHVLQQVRVYLEGRERATYRRGTNTATDTQVFATIDIAQTTRAFEMDRGRARLTIPRNTMHTFKAANNQITWRIVVHGQIPRWPDVKEEFELEVLPLAMEPQP
;
A
#
# COMPACT_ATOMS: atom_id res chain seq x y z
N MET A 1 52.93 -30.80 -43.22
CA MET A 1 52.77 -30.73 -41.75
C MET A 1 52.41 -29.28 -41.41
N SER A 2 51.12 -28.97 -41.31
CA SER A 2 50.62 -27.62 -40.99
C SER A 2 49.27 -27.76 -40.30
N LYS A 3 49.23 -27.26 -39.05
CA LYS A 3 48.21 -27.40 -38.00
C LYS A 3 46.76 -27.16 -38.46
N PRO A 4 45.77 -27.88 -37.91
CA PRO A 4 44.37 -27.47 -38.01
C PRO A 4 44.11 -26.29 -37.06
N THR A 5 43.50 -25.24 -37.61
CA THR A 5 43.11 -24.02 -36.91
C THR A 5 41.94 -24.33 -35.98
N HIS A 6 42.18 -24.27 -34.67
CA HIS A 6 41.15 -24.40 -33.65
C HIS A 6 40.27 -23.14 -33.68
N VAL A 7 39.04 -23.28 -34.16
CA VAL A 7 38.01 -22.24 -33.99
C VAL A 7 37.66 -22.22 -32.50
N PRO A 8 37.82 -21.11 -31.77
CA PRO A 8 37.36 -21.04 -30.38
C PRO A 8 35.83 -21.01 -30.36
N SER A 9 35.23 -21.91 -29.60
CA SER A 9 33.80 -21.92 -29.29
C SER A 9 33.39 -20.55 -28.72
N PRO A 10 32.22 -20.00 -29.10
CA PRO A 10 31.75 -18.75 -28.52
C PRO A 10 31.63 -18.93 -27.00
N THR A 11 32.35 -18.10 -26.26
CA THR A 11 32.16 -17.91 -24.82
C THR A 11 30.68 -17.66 -24.54
N PRO A 12 30.05 -18.36 -23.57
CA PRO A 12 28.67 -18.09 -23.23
C PRO A 12 28.58 -16.64 -22.74
N GLU A 13 27.91 -15.79 -23.53
CA GLU A 13 27.60 -14.43 -23.13
C GLU A 13 26.83 -14.49 -21.80
N THR A 14 27.45 -14.00 -20.73
CA THR A 14 26.84 -13.88 -19.39
C THR A 14 25.86 -12.70 -19.32
N GLY A 15 25.22 -12.37 -20.45
CA GLY A 15 24.16 -11.38 -20.53
C GLY A 15 22.82 -11.97 -20.07
N PRO A 16 21.89 -11.14 -19.59
CA PRO A 16 20.52 -11.59 -19.33
C PRO A 16 19.92 -12.16 -20.61
N ILE A 17 19.26 -13.33 -20.50
CA ILE A 17 18.59 -14.02 -21.63
C ILE A 17 17.42 -13.17 -22.13
N SER A 18 16.87 -12.33 -21.25
CA SER A 18 15.75 -11.43 -21.50
C SER A 18 16.16 -10.18 -22.29
N ARG A 19 15.41 -9.84 -23.36
CA ARG A 19 15.49 -8.51 -24.01
C ARG A 19 14.70 -7.49 -23.16
N PRO A 20 15.22 -6.27 -22.94
CA PRO A 20 14.51 -5.27 -22.15
C PRO A 20 13.21 -4.87 -22.84
N GLN A 21 12.07 -5.36 -22.35
CA GLN A 21 10.76 -4.79 -22.66
C GLN A 21 10.61 -3.46 -21.92
N ARG A 22 9.91 -2.49 -22.54
CA ARG A 22 9.51 -1.23 -21.88
C ARG A 22 8.63 -1.57 -20.68
N THR A 23 9.24 -1.68 -19.50
CA THR A 23 8.53 -1.84 -18.24
C THR A 23 7.80 -0.54 -17.91
N GLY A 24 6.63 -0.66 -17.29
CA GLY A 24 5.90 0.47 -16.73
C GLY A 24 6.74 1.27 -15.72
N PRO A 25 6.21 2.36 -15.14
CA PRO A 25 6.99 3.19 -14.23
C PRO A 25 7.67 2.35 -13.15
N ASN A 26 9.01 2.40 -13.11
CA ASN A 26 9.83 1.64 -12.17
C ASN A 26 9.28 1.80 -10.73
N ALA A 27 9.32 0.75 -9.92
CA ALA A 27 8.84 0.79 -8.53
C ALA A 27 9.41 1.96 -7.71
N ARG A 28 10.62 2.43 -8.05
CA ARG A 28 11.25 3.64 -7.48
C ARG A 28 10.54 4.94 -7.86
N THR A 29 10.06 5.06 -9.09
CA THR A 29 9.26 6.19 -9.56
C THR A 29 7.91 6.20 -8.84
N ILE A 30 7.26 5.05 -8.73
CA ILE A 30 6.00 4.91 -7.97
C ILE A 30 6.22 5.30 -6.50
N ALA A 31 7.28 4.80 -5.87
CA ALA A 31 7.63 5.16 -4.49
C ALA A 31 7.89 6.66 -4.32
N ARG A 32 8.61 7.31 -5.25
CA ARG A 32 8.86 8.76 -5.20
C ARG A 32 7.60 9.59 -5.34
N VAL A 33 6.71 9.22 -6.27
CA VAL A 33 5.42 9.90 -6.44
C VAL A 33 4.56 9.72 -5.19
N PHE A 34 4.51 8.51 -4.65
CA PHE A 34 3.83 8.20 -3.39
C PHE A 34 4.37 9.05 -2.23
N PHE A 35 5.66 8.97 -1.91
CA PHE A 35 6.25 9.72 -0.80
C PHE A 35 6.23 11.25 -1.04
N GLY A 36 6.38 11.69 -2.29
CA GLY A 36 6.26 13.10 -2.66
C GLY A 36 4.84 13.64 -2.41
N PHE A 37 3.80 12.85 -2.69
CA PHE A 37 2.43 13.20 -2.34
C PHE A 37 2.24 13.36 -0.82
N PHE A 38 2.76 12.44 0.00
CA PHE A 38 2.69 12.58 1.47
C PHE A 38 3.46 13.79 1.99
N LEU A 39 4.63 14.08 1.41
CA LEU A 39 5.42 15.25 1.79
C LEU A 39 4.67 16.54 1.47
N LEU A 40 4.14 16.67 0.25
CA LEU A 40 3.35 17.82 -0.16
C LEU A 40 2.10 17.96 0.71
N ALA A 41 1.41 16.85 0.97
CA ALA A 41 0.22 16.86 1.81
C ALA A 41 0.54 17.30 3.26
N GLY A 42 1.65 16.82 3.83
CA GLY A 42 2.13 17.25 5.14
C GLY A 42 2.47 18.74 5.19
N LEU A 43 3.12 19.28 4.14
CA LEU A 43 3.45 20.71 4.05
C LEU A 43 2.19 21.57 3.98
N VAL A 44 1.23 21.21 3.13
CA VAL A 44 -0.05 21.92 3.01
C VAL A 44 -0.82 21.87 4.33
N ALA A 45 -0.91 20.70 4.96
CA ALA A 45 -1.58 20.54 6.24
C ALA A 45 -0.90 21.35 7.36
N CYS A 46 0.44 21.42 7.38
CA CYS A 46 1.17 22.30 8.30
C CYS A 46 0.76 23.77 8.10
N VAL A 47 0.74 24.28 6.87
CA VAL A 47 0.35 25.69 6.61
C VAL A 47 -1.08 25.97 7.07
N LEU A 48 -2.02 25.04 6.82
CA LEU A 48 -3.43 25.21 7.21
C LEU A 48 -3.66 25.09 8.73
N MET A 49 -2.95 24.20 9.41
CA MET A 49 -3.18 23.91 10.84
C MET A 49 -2.28 24.74 11.79
N PHE A 50 -1.15 25.25 11.30
CA PHE A 50 -0.17 25.96 12.12
C PHE A 50 -0.76 27.16 12.89
N PRO A 51 -1.59 28.04 12.31
CA PRO A 51 -2.15 29.18 13.05
C PRO A 51 -3.02 28.75 14.23
N SER A 52 -3.78 27.67 14.10
CA SER A 52 -4.67 27.16 15.15
C SER A 52 -3.86 26.48 16.25
N LEU A 53 -2.87 25.66 15.88
CA LEU A 53 -1.99 24.98 16.83
C LEU A 53 -1.11 25.97 17.60
N TRP A 54 -0.57 26.99 16.91
CA TRP A 54 0.25 28.03 17.52
C TRP A 54 -0.54 28.81 18.58
N ARG A 55 -1.76 29.26 18.26
CA ARG A 55 -2.61 29.95 19.23
C ARG A 55 -2.93 29.08 20.44
N ALA A 56 -3.22 27.79 20.24
CA ALA A 56 -3.49 26.85 21.35
C ALA A 56 -2.27 26.66 22.27
N LEU A 57 -1.06 26.61 21.71
CA LEU A 57 0.17 26.53 22.51
C LEU A 57 0.50 27.86 23.19
N ALA A 58 0.38 28.98 22.48
CA ALA A 58 0.63 30.33 23.01
C ALA A 58 -0.34 30.68 24.15
N ALA A 59 -1.60 30.24 24.06
CA ALA A 59 -2.63 30.48 25.07
C ALA A 59 -2.28 29.97 26.47
N ARG A 60 -1.33 29.02 26.59
CA ARG A 60 -0.84 28.57 27.90
C ARG A 60 -0.06 29.64 28.65
N GLY A 61 0.61 30.54 27.93
CA GLY A 61 1.41 31.63 28.49
C GLY A 61 0.68 32.97 28.54
N TRP A 62 -0.58 33.02 28.11
CA TRP A 62 -1.37 34.25 28.12
C TRP A 62 -1.70 34.73 29.54
N GLU A 63 -1.84 36.04 29.67
CA GLU A 63 -1.96 36.70 30.97
C GLU A 63 -3.36 36.48 31.56
N LYS A 64 -3.41 36.14 32.85
CA LYS A 64 -4.65 35.93 33.60
C LYS A 64 -5.30 37.28 33.89
N THR A 65 -6.39 37.58 33.20
CA THR A 65 -7.12 38.85 33.31
C THR A 65 -8.54 38.60 33.83
N PRO A 66 -9.00 39.33 34.86
CA PRO A 66 -10.40 39.29 35.28
C PRO A 66 -11.33 39.71 34.13
N CYS A 67 -12.36 38.91 33.87
CA CYS A 67 -13.37 39.17 32.86
C CYS A 67 -14.78 38.99 33.41
N THR A 68 -15.75 39.62 32.75
CA THR A 68 -17.17 39.50 33.09
C THR A 68 -17.88 38.78 31.95
N ILE A 69 -18.62 37.71 32.28
CA ILE A 69 -19.40 36.98 31.29
C ILE A 69 -20.62 37.82 30.88
N ILE A 70 -20.79 38.05 29.58
CA ILE A 70 -21.92 38.79 28.99
C ILE A 70 -23.05 37.83 28.63
N SER A 71 -22.72 36.73 27.95
CA SER A 71 -23.68 35.68 27.59
C SER A 71 -23.02 34.32 27.57
N SER A 72 -23.80 33.28 27.85
CA SER A 72 -23.38 31.89 27.71
C SER A 72 -24.59 31.02 27.33
N GLU A 73 -24.47 30.26 26.26
CA GLU A 73 -25.47 29.29 25.86
C GLU A 73 -24.82 28.01 25.32
N VAL A 74 -25.59 26.92 25.37
CA VAL A 74 -25.26 25.68 24.67
C VAL A 74 -26.09 25.62 23.41
N LYS A 75 -25.43 25.69 22.26
CA LYS A 75 -26.08 25.57 20.96
C LYS A 75 -26.05 24.13 20.47
N ALA A 76 -27.20 23.64 20.03
CA ALA A 76 -27.32 22.34 19.40
C ALA A 76 -27.08 22.47 17.89
N HIS A 77 -26.22 21.61 17.35
CA HIS A 77 -26.02 21.42 15.92
C HIS A 77 -26.63 20.07 15.55
N HIS A 78 -27.70 20.10 14.76
CA HIS A 78 -28.40 18.90 14.31
C HIS A 78 -27.77 18.42 13.00
N GLY A 79 -27.15 17.23 13.03
CA GLY A 79 -26.75 16.49 11.83
C GLY A 79 -27.70 15.31 11.58
N SER A 80 -27.67 14.76 10.36
CA SER A 80 -28.56 13.67 9.92
C SER A 80 -28.57 12.44 10.83
N ASP A 81 -27.47 12.17 11.54
CA ASP A 81 -27.32 10.98 12.40
C ASP A 81 -26.97 11.30 13.87
N SER A 82 -26.71 12.57 14.24
CA SER A 82 -26.37 12.93 15.63
C SER A 82 -26.60 14.42 15.95
N THR A 83 -26.98 14.71 17.21
CA THR A 83 -27.04 16.09 17.73
C THR A 83 -25.80 16.36 18.59
N THR A 84 -25.04 17.39 18.22
CA THR A 84 -23.82 17.78 18.93
C THR A 84 -23.98 19.16 19.53
N TYR A 85 -23.25 19.47 20.60
CA TYR A 85 -23.41 20.72 21.34
C TYR A 85 -22.14 21.58 21.26
N SER A 86 -22.26 22.89 21.16
CA SER A 86 -21.15 23.86 21.26
C SER A 86 -21.45 24.88 22.37
N ILE A 87 -20.41 25.29 23.11
CA ILE A 87 -20.53 26.38 24.08
C ILE A 87 -20.32 27.68 23.30
N GLU A 88 -21.35 28.51 23.20
CA GLU A 88 -21.23 29.90 22.75
C GLU A 88 -21.17 30.78 24.01
N VAL A 89 -20.09 31.52 24.17
CA VAL A 89 -19.85 32.37 25.34
C VAL A 89 -19.29 33.70 24.87
N ARG A 90 -19.76 34.80 25.45
CA ARG A 90 -19.24 36.15 25.20
C ARG A 90 -18.86 36.78 26.52
N TYR A 91 -17.71 37.42 26.58
CA TYR A 91 -17.21 38.04 27.79
C TYR A 91 -16.43 39.31 27.48
N ALA A 92 -16.46 40.27 28.40
CA ALA A 92 -15.71 41.51 28.34
C ALA A 92 -14.57 41.51 29.36
N TYR A 93 -13.46 42.12 28.98
CA TYR A 93 -12.28 42.32 29.81
C TYR A 93 -11.65 43.66 29.49
N GLU A 94 -10.85 44.17 30.42
CA GLU A 94 -10.16 45.45 30.27
C GLU A 94 -8.65 45.24 30.32
N VAL A 95 -7.95 45.83 29.37
CA VAL A 95 -6.48 45.79 29.27
C VAL A 95 -5.99 47.20 29.00
N PHE A 96 -5.11 47.71 29.85
CA PHE A 96 -4.58 49.08 29.74
C PHE A 96 -5.66 50.18 29.61
N GLY A 97 -6.80 50.00 30.28
CA GLY A 97 -7.92 50.97 30.24
C GLY A 97 -8.82 50.88 29.00
N ASN A 98 -8.53 49.97 28.06
CA ASN A 98 -9.38 49.70 26.90
C ASN A 98 -10.23 48.45 27.15
N ARG A 99 -11.52 48.54 26.82
CA ARG A 99 -12.46 47.43 26.92
C ARG A 99 -12.45 46.58 25.64
N TYR A 100 -12.25 45.29 25.81
CA TYR A 100 -12.26 44.29 24.74
C TYR A 100 -13.35 43.25 25.00
N GLU A 101 -13.80 42.59 23.94
CA GLU A 101 -14.75 41.47 24.02
C GLU A 101 -14.23 40.29 23.21
N SER A 102 -14.43 39.08 23.72
CA SER A 102 -14.11 37.82 23.02
C SER A 102 -15.27 36.83 23.14
N ASP A 103 -15.37 35.96 22.14
CA ASP A 103 -16.40 34.92 22.01
C ASP A 103 -15.84 33.49 22.16
N ARG A 104 -14.57 33.35 22.55
CA ARG A 104 -13.85 32.07 22.51
C ARG A 104 -13.78 31.41 23.89
N TYR A 105 -14.37 30.22 23.99
CA TYR A 105 -14.19 29.37 25.17
C TYR A 105 -12.78 28.75 25.23
N ARG A 106 -12.31 28.16 24.13
CA ARG A 106 -10.95 27.62 23.96
C ARG A 106 -10.31 28.15 22.67
N ALA A 107 -8.99 28.01 22.57
CA ALA A 107 -8.24 28.36 21.35
C ALA A 107 -8.68 27.54 20.12
N THR A 108 -9.16 26.31 20.34
CA THR A 108 -9.74 25.43 19.33
C THR A 108 -11.23 25.23 19.57
N ARG A 109 -12.05 25.35 18.52
CA ARG A 109 -13.50 25.08 18.56
C ARG A 109 -13.73 23.61 18.20
N VAL A 110 -13.82 22.73 19.21
CA VAL A 110 -14.20 21.33 19.00
C VAL A 110 -15.57 21.05 19.64
N SER A 111 -16.51 20.65 18.79
CA SER A 111 -17.85 20.19 19.18
C SER A 111 -17.76 18.76 19.72
N SER A 112 -18.53 18.41 20.75
CA SER A 112 -18.54 17.05 21.31
C SER A 112 -19.95 16.64 21.74
N SER A 113 -20.21 15.34 21.74
CA SER A 113 -21.55 14.74 21.99
C SER A 113 -22.01 14.83 23.45
N GLY A 114 -21.14 15.27 24.37
CA GLY A 114 -21.46 15.36 25.80
C GLY A 114 -22.26 16.61 26.17
N ARG A 115 -23.59 16.60 25.97
CA ARG A 115 -24.48 17.71 26.37
C ARG A 115 -24.33 18.08 27.85
N ALA A 116 -24.40 17.08 28.73
CA ALA A 116 -24.38 17.27 30.18
C ALA A 116 -23.08 17.94 30.66
N ALA A 117 -21.94 17.61 30.05
CA ALA A 117 -20.66 18.25 30.37
C ALA A 117 -20.63 19.74 29.95
N LYS A 118 -21.23 20.07 28.80
CA LYS A 118 -21.32 21.46 28.31
C LYS A 118 -22.34 22.28 29.08
N ASP A 119 -23.48 21.68 29.43
CA ASP A 119 -24.49 22.28 30.30
C ASP A 119 -23.90 22.61 31.68
N ALA A 120 -23.07 21.72 32.24
CA ALA A 120 -22.37 21.96 33.51
C ALA A 120 -21.35 23.12 33.44
N VAL A 121 -20.70 23.32 32.28
CA VAL A 121 -19.79 24.46 32.05
C VAL A 121 -20.58 25.77 31.92
N VAL A 122 -21.64 25.80 31.13
CA VAL A 122 -22.50 26.99 30.97
C VAL A 122 -23.20 27.36 32.27
N ALA A 123 -23.63 26.38 33.06
CA ALA A 123 -24.22 26.61 34.38
C ALA A 123 -23.27 27.33 35.37
N ARG A 124 -21.96 27.20 35.19
CA ARG A 124 -20.92 27.91 35.95
C ARG A 124 -20.61 29.29 35.37
N LEU A 125 -20.72 29.45 34.05
CA LEU A 125 -20.46 30.70 33.33
C LEU A 125 -21.73 31.54 33.17
N ARG A 126 -22.48 31.80 34.23
CA ARG A 126 -23.73 32.58 34.12
C ARG A 126 -23.44 34.03 33.71
N PRO A 127 -24.31 34.67 32.90
CA PRO A 127 -24.20 36.10 32.62
C PRO A 127 -24.05 36.92 33.90
N GLY A 128 -23.11 37.87 33.91
CA GLY A 128 -22.79 38.74 35.03
C GLY A 128 -21.79 38.18 36.04
N THR A 129 -21.35 36.91 35.91
CA THR A 129 -20.30 36.38 36.80
C THR A 129 -18.91 36.86 36.41
N LYS A 130 -18.05 37.01 37.40
CA LYS A 130 -16.61 37.25 37.19
C LYS A 130 -15.88 35.93 36.96
N ALA A 131 -15.08 35.86 35.92
CA ALA A 131 -14.24 34.72 35.58
C ALA A 131 -12.81 35.19 35.27
N ILE A 132 -11.87 34.26 35.14
CA ILE A 132 -10.53 34.56 34.64
C ILE A 132 -10.48 34.19 33.16
N CYS A 133 -10.14 35.17 32.32
CA CYS A 133 -9.76 34.91 30.93
C CYS A 133 -8.24 34.98 30.79
N TYR A 134 -7.75 34.39 29.72
CA TYR A 134 -6.36 34.43 29.33
C TYR A 134 -6.27 35.33 28.09
N VAL A 135 -5.54 36.43 28.19
CA VAL A 135 -5.43 37.45 27.12
C VAL A 135 -4.05 37.38 26.47
N ASN A 136 -4.02 37.44 25.15
CA ASN A 136 -2.78 37.49 24.38
C ASN A 136 -2.07 38.85 24.60
N PRO A 137 -0.88 38.88 25.21
CA PRO A 137 -0.17 40.14 25.48
C PRO A 137 0.33 40.83 24.21
N ALA A 138 0.51 40.09 23.10
CA ALA A 138 0.94 40.66 21.83
C ALA A 138 -0.23 41.24 21.02
N ASP A 139 -1.45 40.78 21.27
CA ASP A 139 -2.69 41.26 20.64
C ASP A 139 -3.87 41.14 21.61
N PRO A 140 -4.20 42.21 22.36
CA PRO A 140 -5.26 42.18 23.36
C PRO A 140 -6.67 41.88 22.81
N SER A 141 -6.86 41.86 21.49
CA SER A 141 -8.13 41.45 20.86
C SER A 141 -8.35 39.94 20.90
N GLU A 142 -7.31 39.14 21.18
CA GLU A 142 -7.42 37.70 21.34
C GLU A 142 -7.45 37.29 22.83
N ALA A 143 -8.53 36.62 23.25
CA ALA A 143 -8.64 36.02 24.57
C ALA A 143 -9.37 34.68 24.54
N VAL A 144 -9.10 33.80 25.54
CA VAL A 144 -9.80 32.53 25.77
C VAL A 144 -10.15 32.35 27.26
N LEU A 145 -11.25 31.62 27.56
CA LEU A 145 -11.64 31.29 28.95
C LEU A 145 -10.95 30.04 29.50
N ASP A 146 -10.56 29.12 28.62
CA ASP A 146 -9.88 27.88 28.97
C ASP A 146 -8.66 27.69 28.06
N ASN A 147 -7.48 27.63 28.69
CA ASN A 147 -6.19 27.43 28.02
C ASN A 147 -5.63 26.01 28.19
N SER A 148 -6.46 25.04 28.61
CA SER A 148 -6.07 23.64 28.72
C SER A 148 -5.79 23.01 27.36
N ILE A 149 -4.81 22.10 27.33
CA ILE A 149 -4.53 21.27 26.16
C ILE A 149 -5.53 20.12 26.15
N GLY A 150 -6.38 20.05 25.12
CA GLY A 150 -7.20 18.89 24.85
C GLY A 150 -6.53 17.92 23.88
N LEU A 151 -7.26 16.87 23.50
CA LEU A 151 -6.85 15.92 22.46
C LEU A 151 -6.72 16.57 21.08
N ASP A 152 -7.18 17.81 20.92
CA ASP A 152 -7.09 18.59 19.70
C ASP A 152 -5.64 18.88 19.26
N VAL A 153 -4.71 19.00 20.22
CA VAL A 153 -3.28 19.16 19.94
C VAL A 153 -2.68 17.90 19.29
N LEU A 154 -3.26 16.71 19.53
CA LEU A 154 -2.82 15.48 18.88
C LEU A 154 -3.04 15.52 17.36
N PHE A 155 -4.10 16.19 16.88
CA PHE A 155 -4.32 16.39 15.45
C PHE A 155 -3.24 17.27 14.82
N GLY A 156 -2.66 18.21 15.59
CA GLY A 156 -1.51 19.01 15.19
C GLY A 156 -0.23 18.20 14.92
N LEU A 157 -0.14 16.96 15.40
CA LEU A 157 0.99 16.06 15.13
C LEU A 157 0.84 15.28 13.81
N ILE A 158 -0.35 15.20 13.22
CA ILE A 158 -0.57 14.42 12.00
C ILE A 158 0.20 14.99 10.80
N PRO A 159 0.23 16.32 10.57
CA PRO A 159 1.09 16.90 9.53
C PRO A 159 2.57 16.51 9.70
N LEU A 160 3.07 16.45 10.94
CA LEU A 160 4.44 16.03 11.23
C LEU A 160 4.68 14.56 10.87
N ALA A 161 3.71 13.67 11.12
CA ALA A 161 3.79 12.28 10.69
C ALA A 161 3.84 12.16 9.16
N PHE A 162 3.06 12.97 8.43
CA PHE A 162 3.07 13.01 6.97
C PHE A 162 4.41 13.53 6.43
N LEU A 163 4.97 14.57 7.05
CA LEU A 163 6.30 15.07 6.72
C LEU A 163 7.39 14.03 7.02
N ALA A 164 7.29 13.29 8.13
CA ALA A 164 8.24 12.24 8.48
C ALA A 164 8.18 11.06 7.50
N VAL A 165 6.97 10.60 7.15
CA VAL A 165 6.76 9.50 6.19
C VAL A 165 7.14 9.93 4.77
N GLY A 166 6.66 11.08 4.32
CA GLY A 166 6.92 11.62 2.99
C GLY A 166 8.38 12.03 2.81
N GLY A 167 8.90 12.83 3.74
CA GLY A 167 10.29 13.30 3.73
C GLY A 167 11.29 12.19 3.99
N GLY A 168 11.04 11.33 4.98
CA GLY A 168 11.87 10.16 5.26
C GLY A 168 11.84 9.15 4.11
N GLY A 169 10.66 8.81 3.61
CA GLY A 169 10.50 7.91 2.47
C GLY A 169 11.17 8.44 1.20
N LEU A 170 11.03 9.74 0.92
CA LEU A 170 11.70 10.39 -0.19
C LEU A 170 13.21 10.43 0.02
N TYR A 171 13.69 10.82 1.21
CA TYR A 171 15.10 10.80 1.58
C TYR A 171 15.71 9.42 1.42
N PHE A 172 15.11 8.34 1.95
CA PHE A 172 15.61 6.97 1.76
C PHE A 172 15.51 6.49 0.31
N SER A 173 14.52 6.96 -0.46
CA SER A 173 14.42 6.64 -1.89
C SER A 173 15.45 7.37 -2.76
N LEU A 174 15.94 8.52 -2.30
CA LEU A 174 16.94 9.37 -2.96
C LEU A 174 18.36 9.11 -2.45
N ARG A 175 18.51 8.75 -1.17
CA ARG A 175 19.79 8.49 -0.52
C ARG A 175 20.42 7.28 -1.17
N ARG A 176 21.50 7.56 -1.90
CA ARG A 176 22.46 6.53 -2.31
C ARG A 176 23.08 5.98 -1.02
N ARG A 177 22.84 4.70 -0.70
CA ARG A 177 23.63 4.02 0.33
C ARG A 177 25.04 3.88 -0.20
N GLU A 178 25.96 4.76 0.21
CA GLU A 178 27.40 4.47 0.12
C GLU A 178 27.70 3.22 0.95
N ALA A 179 27.45 2.06 0.36
CA ALA A 179 27.88 0.79 0.88
C ALA A 179 29.28 0.60 0.35
N SER A 180 30.22 0.94 1.23
CA SER A 180 31.64 0.61 1.25
C SER A 180 31.97 -0.58 0.36
N GLN A 181 32.98 -0.41 -0.48
CA GLN A 181 33.65 -1.48 -1.19
C GLN A 181 34.33 -2.42 -0.18
N GLY A 182 33.54 -3.27 0.47
CA GLY A 182 34.07 -4.45 1.17
C GLY A 182 34.04 -5.59 0.18
N VAL A 183 35.20 -5.92 -0.39
CA VAL A 183 35.43 -7.20 -1.06
C VAL A 183 35.04 -8.28 -0.05
N ALA A 184 33.90 -8.93 -0.26
CA ALA A 184 33.54 -10.10 0.53
C ALA A 184 34.59 -11.18 0.21
N PRO A 185 35.22 -11.81 1.23
CA PRO A 185 36.17 -12.86 0.98
C PRO A 185 35.46 -13.97 0.21
N GLN A 186 36.06 -14.33 -0.93
CA GLN A 186 35.64 -15.43 -1.78
C GLN A 186 35.80 -16.73 -0.97
N ARG A 187 34.80 -17.04 -0.15
CA ARG A 187 34.67 -18.33 0.51
C ARG A 187 34.62 -19.34 -0.63
N GLN A 188 35.67 -20.16 -0.75
CA GLN A 188 35.77 -21.23 -1.74
C GLN A 188 34.43 -21.95 -1.78
N LEU A 189 33.71 -21.79 -2.90
CA LEU A 189 32.51 -22.58 -3.15
C LEU A 189 32.99 -24.03 -3.24
N ALA A 190 32.61 -24.84 -2.25
CA ALA A 190 32.48 -26.26 -2.50
C ALA A 190 31.56 -26.41 -3.73
N PRO A 191 31.87 -27.33 -4.66
CA PRO A 191 31.00 -27.57 -5.81
C PRO A 191 29.57 -27.79 -5.31
N PRO A 192 28.56 -27.20 -5.97
CA PRO A 192 27.18 -27.41 -5.57
C PRO A 192 26.91 -28.91 -5.57
N LEU A 193 26.54 -29.44 -4.41
CA LEU A 193 25.89 -30.74 -4.31
C LEU A 193 24.63 -30.65 -5.16
N VAL A 194 24.74 -31.02 -6.43
CA VAL A 194 23.59 -31.31 -7.28
C VAL A 194 22.90 -32.46 -6.55
N PRO A 195 21.68 -32.30 -6.02
CA PRO A 195 20.97 -33.44 -5.48
C PRO A 195 20.82 -34.41 -6.66
N SER A 196 21.50 -35.56 -6.60
CA SER A 196 21.36 -36.62 -7.58
C SER A 196 19.87 -36.93 -7.69
N ALA A 197 19.26 -36.47 -8.79
CA ALA A 197 17.88 -36.74 -9.17
C ALA A 197 17.72 -38.19 -9.63
N ARG A 198 18.25 -39.14 -8.83
CA ARG A 198 18.34 -40.55 -9.23
C ARG A 198 17.23 -41.42 -8.67
N ASN A 199 16.39 -40.94 -7.77
CA ASN A 199 15.25 -41.71 -7.24
C ASN A 199 14.16 -40.79 -6.66
N ARG A 200 13.43 -40.06 -7.52
CA ARG A 200 12.07 -39.62 -7.16
C ARG A 200 11.11 -40.50 -7.95
N PRO A 201 10.14 -41.18 -7.28
CA PRO A 201 9.20 -42.05 -7.98
C PRO A 201 8.46 -41.27 -9.05
N ALA A 202 8.13 -41.92 -10.17
CA ALA A 202 7.33 -41.38 -11.27
C ALA A 202 5.86 -41.18 -10.82
N GLY A 203 5.69 -40.35 -9.81
CA GLY A 203 4.42 -40.01 -9.19
C GLY A 203 3.75 -38.86 -9.93
N ARG A 204 2.45 -38.74 -9.68
CA ARG A 204 1.60 -37.66 -10.17
C ARG A 204 1.61 -36.56 -9.11
N SER A 205 2.13 -35.37 -9.43
CA SER A 205 2.22 -34.27 -8.46
C SER A 205 1.17 -33.19 -8.72
N THR A 206 0.40 -32.86 -7.67
CA THR A 206 -0.53 -31.73 -7.68
C THR A 206 0.23 -30.49 -7.22
N LEU A 207 0.32 -29.50 -8.10
CA LEU A 207 1.06 -28.27 -7.82
C LEU A 207 0.26 -27.36 -6.86
N LYS A 208 0.94 -26.73 -5.90
CA LYS A 208 0.30 -25.78 -4.96
C LYS A 208 0.32 -24.35 -5.53
N PRO A 209 -0.75 -23.55 -5.37
CA PRO A 209 -0.76 -22.16 -5.80
C PRO A 209 0.30 -21.32 -5.06
N GLY A 210 0.99 -20.42 -5.78
CA GLY A 210 2.12 -19.64 -5.25
C GLY A 210 1.78 -18.53 -4.23
N GLN A 211 0.52 -18.10 -4.08
CA GLN A 211 0.08 -17.16 -3.04
C GLN A 211 -1.33 -17.51 -2.53
N SER A 212 -1.51 -17.51 -1.22
CA SER A 212 -2.83 -17.69 -0.60
C SER A 212 -3.72 -16.48 -0.87
N ARG A 213 -4.87 -16.70 -1.53
CA ARG A 213 -5.89 -15.67 -1.79
C ARG A 213 -6.39 -15.02 -0.50
N LEU A 214 -6.52 -15.81 0.57
CA LEU A 214 -6.97 -15.36 1.88
C LEU A 214 -5.96 -14.42 2.55
N ALA A 215 -4.66 -14.75 2.49
CA ALA A 215 -3.63 -13.90 3.09
C ALA A 215 -3.57 -12.51 2.42
N ARG A 216 -3.69 -12.48 1.08
CA ARG A 216 -3.78 -11.21 0.34
C ARG A 216 -5.02 -10.42 0.74
N LEU A 217 -6.18 -11.08 0.80
CA LEU A 217 -7.43 -10.43 1.19
C LEU A 217 -7.35 -9.82 2.59
N ILE A 218 -6.85 -10.57 3.58
CA ILE A 218 -6.71 -10.08 4.96
C ILE A 218 -5.81 -8.85 5.00
N LEU A 219 -4.68 -8.89 4.30
CA LEU A 219 -3.77 -7.75 4.23
C LEU A 219 -4.44 -6.52 3.61
N THR A 220 -5.12 -6.69 2.46
CA THR A 220 -5.86 -5.63 1.79
C THR A 220 -6.98 -5.09 2.67
N ALA A 221 -7.72 -5.95 3.38
CA ALA A 221 -8.82 -5.58 4.26
C ALA A 221 -8.34 -4.73 5.43
N VAL A 222 -7.29 -5.18 6.14
CA VAL A 222 -6.70 -4.44 7.27
C VAL A 222 -6.22 -3.07 6.81
N PHE A 223 -5.50 -3.00 5.68
CA PHE A 223 -5.03 -1.74 5.13
C PHE A 223 -6.18 -0.80 4.73
N THR A 224 -7.24 -1.34 4.11
CA THR A 224 -8.42 -0.58 3.69
C THR A 224 -9.17 0.00 4.88
N VAL A 225 -9.41 -0.79 5.93
CA VAL A 225 -10.09 -0.34 7.16
C VAL A 225 -9.26 0.73 7.86
N PHE A 226 -7.95 0.49 8.02
CA PHE A 226 -7.05 1.44 8.65
C PHE A 226 -7.01 2.78 7.91
N TRP A 227 -6.82 2.75 6.58
CA TRP A 227 -6.76 3.95 5.75
C TRP A 227 -8.07 4.75 5.80
N ASN A 228 -9.20 4.08 5.56
CA ASN A 228 -10.50 4.74 5.57
C ASN A 228 -10.88 5.23 6.98
N GLY A 229 -10.44 4.54 8.04
CA GLY A 229 -10.62 4.99 9.42
C GLY A 229 -9.95 6.34 9.69
N ILE A 230 -8.70 6.53 9.22
CA ILE A 230 -8.00 7.82 9.33
C ILE A 230 -8.77 8.90 8.56
N VAL A 231 -9.12 8.63 7.30
CA VAL A 231 -9.83 9.60 6.45
C VAL A 231 -11.19 9.97 7.06
N LEU A 232 -11.91 9.01 7.64
CA LEU A 232 -13.20 9.24 8.29
C LEU A 232 -13.08 10.22 9.46
N VAL A 233 -12.04 10.11 10.30
CA VAL A 233 -11.80 11.07 11.40
C VAL A 233 -11.63 12.49 10.86
N PHE A 234 -10.90 12.66 9.76
CA PHE A 234 -10.73 13.96 9.10
C PHE A 234 -12.02 14.53 8.51
N VAL A 235 -12.84 13.68 7.91
CA VAL A 235 -14.15 14.07 7.38
C VAL A 235 -15.10 14.48 8.51
N LEU A 236 -15.20 13.67 9.58
CA LEU A 236 -16.08 13.96 10.72
C LEU A 236 -15.67 15.25 11.44
N THR A 237 -14.36 15.46 11.65
CA THR A 237 -13.86 16.72 12.24
C THR A 237 -14.14 17.94 11.37
N SER A 238 -14.10 17.80 10.04
CA SER A 238 -14.42 18.89 9.10
C SER A 238 -15.92 19.20 9.06
N LEU A 239 -16.79 18.18 9.16
CA LEU A 239 -18.25 18.34 9.14
C LEU A 239 -18.82 18.83 10.48
N TRP A 240 -18.12 18.60 11.60
CA TRP A 240 -18.58 18.98 12.94
C TRP A 240 -18.04 20.32 13.47
N GLY A 241 -17.21 21.02 12.69
CA GLY A 241 -16.71 22.36 13.04
C GLY A 241 -17.78 23.45 12.88
N SER A 242 -17.87 24.38 13.84
CA SER A 242 -18.84 25.49 13.77
C SER A 242 -18.45 26.53 12.71
N MET A 243 -19.41 26.78 11.80
CA MET A 243 -19.42 27.72 10.65
C MET A 243 -18.31 27.57 9.61
N PRO A 244 -18.66 27.57 8.31
CA PRO A 244 -17.68 27.54 7.23
C PRO A 244 -16.78 28.77 7.30
N SER A 245 -15.48 28.55 7.46
CA SER A 245 -14.45 29.56 7.23
C SER A 245 -13.74 29.23 5.92
N CYS A 246 -13.02 30.17 5.31
CA CYS A 246 -12.19 29.86 4.14
C CYS A 246 -11.23 28.67 4.42
N ALA A 247 -10.78 28.51 5.66
CA ALA A 247 -9.95 27.40 6.09
C ALA A 247 -10.67 26.04 6.08
N SER A 248 -11.98 25.98 6.40
CA SER A 248 -12.74 24.71 6.39
C SER A 248 -12.96 24.19 4.97
N TYR A 249 -13.18 25.06 3.99
CA TYR A 249 -13.25 24.65 2.58
C TYR A 249 -11.91 24.15 2.05
N GLY A 250 -10.81 24.79 2.45
CA GLY A 250 -9.45 24.33 2.13
C GLY A 250 -9.16 22.93 2.67
N MET A 251 -9.57 22.65 3.91
CA MET A 251 -9.43 21.32 4.52
C MET A 251 -10.30 20.27 3.82
N LEU A 252 -11.53 20.61 3.45
CA LEU A 252 -12.41 19.70 2.70
C LEU A 252 -11.80 19.32 1.35
N LEU A 253 -11.31 20.31 0.59
CA LEU A 253 -10.64 20.09 -0.70
C LEU A 253 -9.38 19.24 -0.54
N PHE A 254 -8.60 19.47 0.52
CA PHE A 254 -7.40 18.71 0.84
C PHE A 254 -7.68 17.22 1.08
N ILE A 255 -8.83 16.88 1.66
CA ILE A 255 -9.20 15.50 2.00
C ILE A 255 -9.71 14.71 0.76
N VAL A 256 -10.21 15.38 -0.28
CA VAL A 256 -10.74 14.75 -1.52
C VAL A 256 -9.82 13.66 -2.10
N PRO A 257 -8.53 13.89 -2.38
CA PRO A 257 -7.65 12.84 -2.92
C PRO A 257 -7.52 11.63 -1.98
N PHE A 258 -7.55 11.82 -0.66
CA PHE A 258 -7.49 10.72 0.31
C PHE A 258 -8.77 9.88 0.31
N ILE A 259 -9.92 10.51 0.13
CA ILE A 259 -11.22 9.83 -0.06
C ILE A 259 -11.17 8.99 -1.34
N ILE A 260 -10.67 9.55 -2.45
CA ILE A 260 -10.55 8.81 -3.72
C ILE A 260 -9.68 7.56 -3.53
N VAL A 261 -8.54 7.67 -2.85
CA VAL A 261 -7.70 6.51 -2.50
C VAL A 261 -8.49 5.50 -1.65
N GLY A 262 -9.23 5.97 -0.64
CA GLY A 262 -10.08 5.12 0.19
C GLY A 262 -11.13 4.33 -0.61
N VAL A 263 -11.80 4.98 -1.56
CA VAL A 263 -12.78 4.36 -2.47
C VAL A 263 -12.12 3.33 -3.38
N VAL A 264 -10.95 3.64 -3.94
CA VAL A 264 -10.17 2.69 -4.77
C VAL A 264 -9.78 1.45 -3.95
N LEU A 265 -9.36 1.62 -2.70
CA LEU A 265 -9.03 0.51 -1.80
C LEU A 265 -10.26 -0.36 -1.50
N ILE A 266 -11.42 0.25 -1.25
CA ILE A 266 -12.69 -0.47 -1.09
C ILE A 266 -13.03 -1.27 -2.36
N GLY A 267 -12.91 -0.65 -3.54
CA GLY A 267 -13.12 -1.35 -4.82
C GLY A 267 -12.14 -2.52 -5.03
N ALA A 268 -10.86 -2.35 -4.67
CA ALA A 268 -9.86 -3.40 -4.73
C ALA A 268 -10.19 -4.56 -3.75
N LEU A 269 -10.62 -4.23 -2.53
CA LEU A 269 -11.06 -5.20 -1.54
C LEU A 269 -12.28 -6.00 -2.02
N LEU A 270 -13.31 -5.31 -2.53
CA LEU A 270 -14.49 -5.95 -3.12
C LEU A 270 -14.09 -6.89 -4.26
N ARG A 271 -13.20 -6.46 -5.16
CA ARG A 271 -12.67 -7.28 -6.25
C ARG A 271 -11.97 -8.55 -5.74
N GLU A 272 -11.19 -8.46 -4.66
CA GLU A 272 -10.53 -9.63 -4.05
C GLU A 272 -11.53 -10.58 -3.37
N ILE A 273 -12.57 -10.05 -2.71
CA ILE A 273 -13.68 -10.84 -2.16
C ILE A 273 -14.41 -11.60 -3.26
N LEU A 274 -14.73 -10.92 -4.38
CA LEU A 274 -15.35 -11.57 -5.54
C LEU A 274 -14.44 -12.67 -6.12
N GLY A 275 -13.12 -12.45 -6.10
CA GLY A 275 -12.11 -13.44 -6.50
C GLY A 275 -12.01 -14.67 -5.59
N LEU A 276 -12.53 -14.64 -4.36
CA LEU A 276 -12.66 -15.85 -3.53
C LEU A 276 -13.74 -16.81 -4.05
N LEU A 277 -14.75 -16.28 -4.73
CA LEU A 277 -15.83 -17.06 -5.33
C LEU A 277 -15.45 -17.64 -6.70
N ASN A 278 -14.27 -17.29 -7.21
CA ASN A 278 -13.76 -17.80 -8.46
C ASN A 278 -13.49 -19.31 -8.37
N PRO A 279 -13.68 -20.05 -9.48
CA PRO A 279 -13.33 -21.46 -9.52
C PRO A 279 -11.83 -21.64 -9.23
N GLN A 280 -11.49 -22.81 -8.68
CA GLN A 280 -10.12 -23.18 -8.32
C GLN A 280 -9.56 -24.13 -9.36
N ALA A 281 -8.37 -23.82 -9.88
CA ALA A 281 -7.65 -24.69 -10.79
C ALA A 281 -6.82 -25.71 -9.99
N THR A 282 -6.82 -26.95 -10.44
CA THR A 282 -5.88 -27.97 -9.99
C THR A 282 -5.11 -28.45 -11.20
N VAL A 283 -3.79 -28.22 -11.21
CA VAL A 283 -2.91 -28.66 -12.29
C VAL A 283 -2.10 -29.85 -11.83
N THR A 284 -2.06 -30.85 -12.71
CA THR A 284 -1.32 -32.08 -12.50
C THR A 284 -0.41 -32.31 -13.70
N VAL A 285 0.85 -32.65 -13.44
CA VAL A 285 1.85 -32.88 -14.49
C VAL A 285 2.34 -34.33 -14.42
N SER A 286 2.53 -34.95 -15.59
CA SER A 286 3.10 -36.29 -15.71
C SER A 286 4.09 -36.35 -16.88
N PRO A 287 5.33 -36.80 -16.67
CA PRO A 287 5.97 -37.13 -15.38
C PRO A 287 6.17 -35.90 -14.46
N GLU A 288 6.30 -36.11 -13.14
CA GLU A 288 6.48 -35.04 -12.13
C GLU A 288 7.73 -34.17 -12.36
N THR A 289 8.78 -34.75 -12.95
CA THR A 289 9.99 -34.02 -13.31
C THR A 289 10.11 -33.93 -14.82
N ALA A 290 10.33 -32.73 -15.33
CA ALA A 290 10.42 -32.47 -16.76
C ALA A 290 11.84 -31.99 -17.10
N ARG A 291 12.52 -32.59 -18.08
CA ARG A 291 13.80 -32.07 -18.57
C ARG A 291 13.60 -31.18 -19.78
N LEU A 292 14.58 -30.34 -20.05
CA LEU A 292 14.68 -29.62 -21.33
C LEU A 292 14.65 -30.64 -22.49
N GLY A 293 13.71 -30.46 -23.42
CA GLY A 293 13.48 -31.37 -24.54
C GLY A 293 12.48 -32.48 -24.31
N ASP A 294 12.02 -32.71 -23.06
CA ASP A 294 11.00 -33.70 -22.77
C ASP A 294 9.61 -33.21 -23.20
N THR A 295 8.73 -34.17 -23.46
CA THR A 295 7.30 -33.91 -23.61
C THR A 295 6.57 -34.42 -22.37
N VAL A 296 5.88 -33.52 -21.68
CA VAL A 296 5.08 -33.83 -20.49
C VAL A 296 3.59 -33.66 -20.78
N GLU A 297 2.76 -34.46 -20.14
CA GLU A 297 1.31 -34.28 -20.15
C GLU A 297 0.91 -33.36 -19.00
N VAL A 298 0.21 -32.29 -19.35
CA VAL A 298 -0.38 -31.35 -18.40
C VAL A 298 -1.89 -31.57 -18.40
N GLN A 299 -2.43 -31.88 -17.22
CA GLN A 299 -3.86 -32.03 -17.00
C GLN A 299 -4.32 -30.93 -16.05
N TRP A 300 -5.42 -30.26 -16.38
CA TRP A 300 -6.05 -29.27 -15.51
C TRP A 300 -7.49 -29.67 -15.21
N GLU A 301 -7.90 -29.39 -13.98
CA GLU A 301 -9.27 -29.52 -13.51
C GLU A 301 -9.69 -28.21 -12.85
N MET A 302 -10.84 -27.67 -13.26
CA MET A 302 -11.45 -26.50 -12.65
C MET A 302 -12.58 -26.97 -11.72
N ARG A 303 -12.57 -26.50 -10.46
CA ARG A 303 -13.61 -26.81 -9.48
C ARG A 303 -14.40 -25.58 -9.09
N GLY A 304 -15.71 -25.74 -8.87
CA GLY A 304 -16.61 -24.67 -8.45
C GLY A 304 -17.46 -24.15 -9.60
N ARG A 305 -17.63 -22.82 -9.69
CA ARG A 305 -18.51 -22.17 -10.67
C ARG A 305 -17.82 -22.02 -12.02
N THR A 306 -17.63 -23.10 -12.77
CA THR A 306 -16.91 -23.07 -14.05
C THR A 306 -17.73 -22.50 -15.21
N HIS A 307 -19.07 -22.57 -15.15
CA HIS A 307 -19.99 -22.03 -16.16
C HIS A 307 -19.87 -20.51 -16.41
N VAL A 308 -19.23 -19.75 -15.51
CA VAL A 308 -19.02 -18.31 -15.68
C VAL A 308 -17.80 -17.99 -16.56
N LEU A 309 -16.95 -18.99 -16.83
CA LEU A 309 -15.76 -18.83 -17.67
C LEU A 309 -16.18 -18.70 -19.13
N GLN A 310 -15.63 -17.70 -19.83
CA GLN A 310 -15.78 -17.58 -21.29
C GLN A 310 -14.63 -18.23 -22.05
N GLN A 311 -13.45 -18.24 -21.43
CA GLN A 311 -12.24 -18.75 -22.05
C GLN A 311 -11.28 -19.21 -20.96
N VAL A 312 -10.63 -20.35 -21.18
CA VAL A 312 -9.50 -20.82 -20.39
C VAL A 312 -8.27 -20.89 -21.28
N ARG A 313 -7.18 -20.27 -20.84
CA ARG A 313 -5.85 -20.36 -21.44
C ARG A 313 -4.89 -20.96 -20.42
N VAL A 314 -4.20 -22.01 -20.82
CA VAL A 314 -3.15 -22.67 -20.04
C VAL A 314 -1.84 -22.50 -20.80
N TYR A 315 -0.82 -21.98 -20.14
CA TYR A 315 0.48 -21.74 -20.76
C TYR A 315 1.62 -21.91 -19.76
N LEU A 316 2.81 -22.24 -20.26
CA LEU A 316 4.04 -22.29 -19.49
C LEU A 316 4.78 -20.95 -19.64
N GLU A 317 5.16 -20.35 -18.52
CA GLU A 317 5.87 -19.07 -18.45
C GLU A 317 7.24 -19.26 -17.79
N GLY A 318 8.30 -18.90 -18.51
CA GLY A 318 9.67 -18.85 -18.00
C GLY A 318 9.99 -17.44 -17.52
N ARG A 319 10.24 -17.29 -16.22
CA ARG A 319 10.59 -16.02 -15.58
C ARG A 319 12.03 -16.01 -15.10
N GLU A 320 12.76 -14.98 -15.48
CA GLU A 320 14.07 -14.65 -14.96
C GLU A 320 13.90 -13.57 -13.89
N ARG A 321 14.31 -13.88 -12.66
CA ARG A 321 14.38 -12.93 -11.56
C ARG A 321 15.85 -12.62 -11.29
N ALA A 322 16.28 -11.44 -11.72
CA ALA A 322 17.63 -10.96 -11.52
C ALA A 322 17.64 -9.82 -10.51
N THR A 323 18.47 -9.97 -9.49
CA THR A 323 18.73 -8.94 -8.49
C THR A 323 20.06 -8.31 -8.84
N TYR A 324 19.98 -7.18 -9.54
CA TYR A 324 21.16 -6.42 -9.93
C TYR A 324 21.42 -5.27 -8.96
N ARG A 325 22.70 -5.01 -8.74
CA ARG A 325 23.16 -3.85 -7.99
C ARG A 325 23.39 -2.72 -8.99
N ARG A 326 22.44 -1.79 -9.10
CA ARG A 326 22.60 -0.57 -9.91
C ARG A 326 23.16 0.53 -9.01
N GLY A 327 24.49 0.59 -8.93
CA GLY A 327 25.22 1.49 -8.02
C GLY A 327 25.04 1.09 -6.55
N THR A 328 24.43 1.98 -5.77
CA THR A 328 24.16 1.79 -4.33
C THR A 328 22.86 1.06 -4.02
N ASN A 329 22.03 0.81 -5.03
CA ASN A 329 20.68 0.31 -4.83
C ASN A 329 20.51 -1.07 -5.47
N THR A 330 20.16 -2.04 -4.64
CA THR A 330 19.69 -3.35 -5.08
C THR A 330 18.30 -3.19 -5.73
N ALA A 331 18.14 -3.69 -6.95
CA ALA A 331 16.84 -3.82 -7.60
C ALA A 331 16.65 -5.28 -7.99
N THR A 332 15.51 -5.85 -7.62
CA THR A 332 15.06 -7.13 -8.14
C THR A 332 14.12 -6.82 -9.28
N ASP A 333 14.47 -7.28 -10.47
CA ASP A 333 13.58 -7.27 -11.62
C ASP A 333 13.14 -8.70 -11.93
N THR A 334 11.94 -8.85 -12.49
CA THR A 334 11.41 -10.14 -12.92
C THR A 334 10.91 -9.97 -14.33
N GLN A 335 11.54 -10.66 -15.28
CA GLN A 335 11.20 -10.61 -16.69
C GLN A 335 10.76 -11.97 -17.19
N VAL A 336 9.85 -11.95 -18.16
CA VAL A 336 9.37 -13.15 -18.83
C VAL A 336 10.23 -13.34 -20.08
N PHE A 337 11.01 -14.43 -20.12
CA PHE A 337 11.85 -14.74 -21.28
C PHE A 337 11.21 -15.77 -22.21
N ALA A 338 10.22 -16.53 -21.72
CA ALA A 338 9.51 -17.52 -22.52
C ALA A 338 8.03 -17.60 -22.14
N THR A 339 7.16 -17.72 -23.14
CA THR A 339 5.74 -18.03 -22.98
C THR A 339 5.37 -19.07 -24.02
N ILE A 340 4.86 -20.22 -23.57
CA ILE A 340 4.59 -21.38 -24.41
C ILE A 340 3.13 -21.79 -24.16
N ASP A 341 2.30 -21.65 -25.17
CA ASP A 341 0.89 -22.01 -25.07
C ASP A 341 0.72 -23.53 -25.01
N ILE A 342 -0.02 -23.99 -24.00
CA ILE A 342 -0.34 -25.41 -23.79
C ILE A 342 -1.73 -25.71 -24.35
N ALA A 343 -2.71 -24.88 -23.98
CA ALA A 343 -4.08 -25.00 -24.45
C ALA A 343 -4.81 -23.66 -24.36
N GLN A 344 -5.75 -23.45 -25.28
CA GLN A 344 -6.69 -22.34 -25.24
C GLN A 344 -8.05 -22.86 -25.72
N THR A 345 -9.08 -22.72 -24.90
CA THR A 345 -10.42 -23.22 -25.25
C THR A 345 -11.51 -22.28 -24.74
N THR A 346 -12.61 -22.24 -25.49
CA THR A 346 -13.86 -21.55 -25.17
C THR A 346 -15.03 -22.53 -24.99
N ARG A 347 -14.78 -23.83 -25.16
CA ARG A 347 -15.80 -24.88 -25.06
C ARG A 347 -15.97 -25.29 -23.60
N ALA A 348 -17.20 -25.22 -23.09
CA ALA A 348 -17.52 -25.46 -21.67
C ALA A 348 -16.91 -26.75 -21.10
N PHE A 349 -17.06 -27.87 -21.81
CA PHE A 349 -16.53 -29.17 -21.37
C PHE A 349 -15.00 -29.20 -21.25
N GLU A 350 -14.29 -28.57 -22.19
CA GLU A 350 -12.82 -28.50 -22.19
C GLU A 350 -12.28 -27.46 -21.18
N MET A 351 -13.12 -26.49 -20.76
CA MET A 351 -12.81 -25.55 -19.69
C MET A 351 -12.86 -26.22 -18.31
N ASP A 352 -13.79 -27.16 -18.08
CA ASP A 352 -13.92 -27.89 -16.82
C ASP A 352 -12.73 -28.81 -16.59
N ARG A 353 -12.38 -29.61 -17.60
CA ARG A 353 -11.25 -30.55 -17.57
C ARG A 353 -10.61 -30.63 -18.93
N GLY A 354 -9.29 -30.64 -18.95
CA GLY A 354 -8.54 -30.83 -20.19
C GLY A 354 -7.18 -31.44 -19.96
N ARG A 355 -6.62 -31.94 -21.05
CA ARG A 355 -5.26 -32.49 -21.11
C ARG A 355 -4.59 -32.02 -22.38
N ALA A 356 -3.31 -31.69 -22.28
CA ALA A 356 -2.50 -31.32 -23.43
C ALA A 356 -1.06 -31.78 -23.21
N ARG A 357 -0.36 -32.00 -24.33
CA ARG A 357 1.07 -32.30 -24.31
C ARG A 357 1.85 -30.99 -24.44
N LEU A 358 2.82 -30.82 -23.57
CA LEU A 358 3.75 -29.70 -23.55
C LEU A 358 5.15 -30.23 -23.84
N THR A 359 5.77 -29.76 -24.91
CA THR A 359 7.17 -30.03 -25.20
C THR A 359 8.02 -28.87 -24.66
N ILE A 360 8.93 -29.17 -23.72
CA ILE A 360 9.83 -28.16 -23.16
C ILE A 360 10.93 -27.87 -24.19
N PRO A 361 11.16 -26.62 -24.60
CA PRO A 361 12.19 -26.30 -25.57
C PRO A 361 13.58 -26.73 -25.08
N ARG A 362 14.40 -27.28 -25.98
CA ARG A 362 15.78 -27.67 -25.65
C ARG A 362 16.71 -26.47 -25.46
N ASN A 363 16.42 -25.37 -26.15
CA ASN A 363 17.27 -24.17 -26.21
C ASN A 363 16.87 -23.10 -25.19
N THR A 364 16.28 -23.49 -24.05
CA THR A 364 15.94 -22.59 -22.95
C THR A 364 16.69 -22.97 -21.69
N MET A 365 16.66 -22.10 -20.67
CA MET A 365 17.30 -22.41 -19.40
C MET A 365 16.42 -23.32 -18.52
N HIS A 366 17.05 -24.25 -17.81
CA HIS A 366 16.41 -25.06 -16.78
C HIS A 366 16.08 -24.22 -15.53
N THR A 367 15.34 -24.77 -14.57
CA THR A 367 15.07 -24.08 -13.30
C THR A 367 16.40 -23.88 -12.56
N PHE A 368 16.69 -22.64 -12.17
CA PHE A 368 17.93 -22.28 -11.50
C PHE A 368 17.65 -21.37 -10.30
N LYS A 369 18.28 -21.64 -9.16
CA LYS A 369 18.12 -20.83 -7.95
C LYS A 369 19.48 -20.44 -7.40
N ALA A 370 19.84 -19.17 -7.52
CA ALA A 370 20.99 -18.56 -6.84
C ALA A 370 20.56 -17.36 -6.00
N ALA A 371 21.50 -16.81 -5.22
CA ALA A 371 21.24 -15.68 -4.32
C ALA A 371 20.73 -14.44 -5.08
N ASN A 372 21.33 -14.13 -6.23
CA ASN A 372 21.02 -12.93 -7.00
C ASN A 372 20.24 -13.21 -8.29
N ASN A 373 20.33 -14.41 -8.87
CA ASN A 373 19.66 -14.76 -10.11
C ASN A 373 18.84 -16.04 -9.93
N GLN A 374 17.62 -16.02 -10.42
CA GLN A 374 16.72 -17.17 -10.37
C GLN A 374 16.01 -17.31 -11.71
N ILE A 375 15.89 -18.54 -12.18
CA ILE A 375 15.09 -18.92 -13.33
C ILE A 375 14.02 -19.86 -12.82
N THR A 376 12.77 -19.46 -13.03
CA THR A 376 11.59 -20.19 -12.55
C THR A 376 10.63 -20.43 -13.69
N TRP A 377 10.08 -21.63 -13.74
CA TRP A 377 9.05 -22.02 -14.69
C TRP A 377 7.71 -22.16 -13.97
N ARG A 378 6.66 -21.62 -14.58
CA ARG A 378 5.31 -21.62 -14.00
C ARG A 378 4.29 -22.01 -15.04
N ILE A 379 3.46 -22.99 -14.74
CA ILE A 379 2.23 -23.23 -15.49
C ILE A 379 1.19 -22.24 -14.99
N VAL A 380 0.66 -21.43 -15.89
CA VAL A 380 -0.35 -20.41 -15.59
C VAL A 380 -1.68 -20.86 -16.19
N VAL A 381 -2.70 -20.93 -15.34
CA VAL A 381 -4.09 -21.12 -15.73
C VAL A 381 -4.79 -19.77 -15.65
N HIS A 382 -5.19 -19.23 -16.80
CA HIS A 382 -5.91 -17.96 -16.91
C HIS A 382 -7.32 -18.21 -17.44
N GLY A 383 -8.32 -18.02 -16.58
CA GLY A 383 -9.74 -18.07 -16.91
C GLY A 383 -10.33 -16.67 -16.99
N GLN A 384 -10.92 -16.30 -18.12
CA GLN A 384 -11.54 -15.00 -18.31
C GLN A 384 -13.01 -15.02 -17.88
N ILE A 385 -13.41 -14.03 -17.07
CA ILE A 385 -14.79 -13.89 -16.59
C ILE A 385 -15.27 -12.45 -16.85
N PRO A 386 -16.27 -12.23 -17.71
CA PRO A 386 -16.77 -10.89 -18.01
C PRO A 386 -17.30 -10.17 -16.78
N ARG A 387 -16.95 -8.89 -16.64
CA ARG A 387 -17.40 -8.01 -15.55
C ARG A 387 -17.11 -8.56 -14.14
N TRP A 388 -16.17 -9.50 -14.02
CA TRP A 388 -15.76 -10.15 -12.79
C TRP A 388 -14.24 -10.30 -12.78
N PRO A 389 -13.59 -10.45 -11.61
CA PRO A 389 -12.17 -10.77 -11.56
C PRO A 389 -11.84 -12.08 -12.30
N ASP A 390 -10.87 -12.04 -13.21
CA ASP A 390 -10.36 -13.23 -13.88
C ASP A 390 -9.73 -14.24 -12.89
N VAL A 391 -9.78 -15.52 -13.25
CA VAL A 391 -9.01 -16.56 -12.59
C VAL A 391 -7.58 -16.49 -13.10
N LYS A 392 -6.61 -16.30 -12.22
CA LYS A 392 -5.19 -16.47 -12.56
C LYS A 392 -4.51 -17.26 -11.46
N GLU A 393 -4.13 -18.49 -11.77
CA GLU A 393 -3.41 -19.38 -10.86
C GLU A 393 -2.07 -19.76 -11.46
N GLU A 394 -1.03 -19.72 -10.63
CA GLU A 394 0.34 -20.02 -11.03
C GLU A 394 0.86 -21.21 -10.22
N PHE A 395 1.38 -22.19 -10.93
CA PHE A 395 1.88 -23.45 -10.41
C PHE A 395 3.35 -23.60 -10.80
N GLU A 396 4.25 -23.71 -9.82
CA GLU A 396 5.69 -23.83 -10.10
C GLU A 396 6.01 -25.22 -10.69
N LEU A 397 6.77 -25.23 -11.79
CA LEU A 397 7.28 -26.45 -12.43
C LEU A 397 8.80 -26.47 -12.30
N GLU A 398 9.35 -27.57 -11.82
CA GLU A 398 10.80 -27.78 -11.81
C GLU A 398 11.24 -28.38 -13.15
N VAL A 399 11.99 -27.58 -13.93
CA VAL A 399 12.57 -28.01 -15.20
C VAL A 399 14.03 -28.37 -14.97
N LEU A 400 14.42 -29.59 -15.31
CA LEU A 400 15.78 -30.11 -15.15
C LEU A 400 16.62 -29.88 -16.41
N PRO A 401 17.96 -29.85 -16.30
CA PRO A 401 18.85 -29.79 -17.45
C PRO A 401 18.62 -30.96 -18.43
N LEU A 402 19.04 -30.76 -19.69
CA LEU A 402 19.18 -31.82 -20.68
C LEU A 402 19.90 -33.02 -20.06
N ALA A 403 19.40 -34.22 -20.34
CA ALA A 403 20.13 -35.43 -19.98
C ALA A 403 21.48 -35.42 -20.70
N MET A 404 22.59 -35.62 -19.97
CA MET A 404 23.88 -35.84 -20.62
C MET A 404 23.78 -37.15 -21.39
N GLU A 405 23.95 -37.09 -22.71
CA GLU A 405 24.21 -38.31 -23.48
C GLU A 405 25.46 -38.97 -22.90
N PRO A 406 25.44 -40.29 -22.64
CA PRO A 406 26.64 -41.00 -22.26
C PRO A 406 27.69 -40.76 -23.35
N GLN A 407 28.85 -40.21 -22.97
CA GLN A 407 29.97 -40.12 -23.90
C GLN A 407 30.31 -41.53 -24.39
N PRO A 408 30.49 -41.73 -25.71
CA PRO A 408 30.80 -43.02 -26.28
C PRO A 408 32.14 -43.58 -25.77
#